data_AF-A0A921ZNG1-F1
#
_entry.id   AF-A0A921ZNG1-F1
#
_cell.length_a   1.000
_cell.length_b   1.000
_cell.length_c   1.000
_cell.angle_alpha   90.00
_cell.angle_beta   90.00
_cell.angle_gamma   90.00
#
_symmetry.space_group_name_H-M   'P 1'
#
loop_
_entity.id
_entity.type
_entity.pdbx_description
1 polymer ?
#
loop_
_entity_poly.entity_id
_entity_poly.type
_entity_poly.pdbx_seq_one_letter_code
_entity_poly.pdbx_strand_id
1 'polypeptide(L)'
;MDVGGDAAVILGTTEQNDSEPSNLNISDVFEAITLADPSFGAGVPSVEETMAHTQPQPLQMPYVVVVQQPASKALRFRYECEGRSAGSIPGASSTPENRTFPAIKIIGYTGTVSIVVSCVTKDEPYRPHPHNLVGRDHCDRGVFSVRTEITDENNEYQFRNLGIQCVKRRDIGEALRIREDLRVDPFKTGFTHRNHPQGIDLNAVRLAFQVFLPHSSGKMRRTLAPVVSDVIYDKKAMSDLLIMRASHCAGPARGGTQVILLCEKVSTSVHHTTTYLQLYYPGN
;
A
#
# COMPACT_ATOMS: atom_id res chain seq x y z
N MET A 1 21.37 94.82 23.71
CA MET A 1 21.21 93.74 22.72
C MET A 1 20.16 92.82 23.30
N ASP A 2 18.93 93.34 23.35
CA ASP A 2 17.91 93.18 22.31
C ASP A 2 17.38 91.74 22.30
N VAL A 3 16.29 91.52 23.05
CA VAL A 3 14.89 91.28 22.62
C VAL A 3 14.71 89.84 22.15
N GLY A 4 13.75 89.05 22.59
CA GLY A 4 12.54 89.16 23.43
C GLY A 4 11.95 87.74 23.44
N GLY A 5 11.24 87.27 24.47
CA GLY A 5 9.98 87.78 25.02
C GLY A 5 9.00 86.60 24.92
N ASP A 6 8.74 85.92 26.04
CA ASP A 6 7.52 86.04 26.87
C ASP A 6 6.29 85.39 26.22
N ALA A 7 5.73 84.34 26.83
CA ALA A 7 4.61 84.39 27.79
C ALA A 7 3.28 84.72 27.08
N ALA A 8 2.08 84.29 27.47
CA ALA A 8 1.51 83.30 28.36
C ALA A 8 -0.04 83.44 28.18
N VAL A 9 -0.81 82.54 28.79
CA VAL A 9 -2.22 82.74 29.27
C VAL A 9 -3.42 82.51 28.32
N ILE A 10 -4.12 81.39 28.61
CA ILE A 10 -5.56 81.13 28.87
C ILE A 10 -6.66 82.09 28.33
N LEU A 11 -7.68 81.52 27.63
CA LEU A 11 -9.15 81.49 27.96
C LEU A 11 -10.03 81.29 26.71
N GLY A 12 -11.06 80.42 26.80
CA GLY A 12 -12.34 80.60 26.09
C GLY A 12 -12.85 79.47 25.16
N THR A 13 -13.67 78.57 25.74
CA THR A 13 -14.93 77.96 25.24
C THR A 13 -15.22 77.82 23.73
N THR A 14 -15.57 76.60 23.28
CA THR A 14 -16.91 76.26 22.71
C THR A 14 -17.08 74.75 22.55
N GLU A 15 -18.32 74.30 22.71
CA GLU A 15 -18.83 72.94 22.78
C GLU A 15 -18.68 72.13 21.48
N GLN A 16 -18.55 70.80 21.59
CA GLN A 16 -19.33 69.84 20.77
C GLN A 16 -19.18 68.42 21.32
N ASN A 17 -20.31 67.86 21.76
CA ASN A 17 -20.56 66.43 21.91
C ASN A 17 -20.07 65.69 20.66
N ASP A 18 -19.39 64.56 20.83
CA ASP A 18 -19.65 63.41 19.97
C ASP A 18 -19.36 62.09 20.69
N SER A 19 -20.43 61.33 20.79
CA SER A 19 -20.60 59.99 21.34
C SER A 19 -19.87 58.94 20.52
N GLU A 20 -19.33 57.94 21.22
CA GLU A 20 -18.94 56.65 20.65
C GLU A 20 -20.07 56.04 19.79
N PRO A 21 -19.78 55.46 18.61
CA PRO A 21 -20.79 54.74 17.86
C PRO A 21 -21.08 53.39 18.52
N SER A 22 -22.33 53.22 18.92
CA SER A 22 -22.95 51.99 19.41
C SER A 22 -22.84 50.85 18.38
N ASN A 23 -22.42 49.67 18.84
CA ASN A 23 -22.44 48.42 18.09
C ASN A 23 -23.87 48.05 17.65
N LEU A 24 -24.17 48.10 16.36
CA LEU A 24 -25.42 47.61 15.80
C LEU A 24 -25.35 46.08 15.66
N ASN A 25 -26.21 45.37 16.37
CA ASN A 25 -26.33 43.92 16.30
C ASN A 25 -27.30 43.52 15.17
N ILE A 26 -26.90 42.57 14.32
CA ILE A 26 -27.66 42.11 13.15
C ILE A 26 -29.05 41.57 13.53
N SER A 27 -29.22 41.10 14.77
CA SER A 27 -30.49 40.66 15.34
C SER A 27 -31.57 41.75 15.33
N ASP A 28 -31.17 43.00 15.56
CA ASP A 28 -32.11 44.10 15.79
C ASP A 28 -32.71 44.60 14.46
N VAL A 29 -31.99 44.34 13.35
CA VAL A 29 -32.45 44.63 11.98
C VAL A 29 -33.55 43.66 11.55
N PHE A 30 -33.45 42.37 11.91
CA PHE A 30 -34.45 41.38 11.57
C PHE A 30 -35.78 41.58 12.33
N GLU A 31 -35.70 42.04 13.58
CA GLU A 31 -36.86 42.32 14.42
C GLU A 31 -37.59 43.60 13.96
N ALA A 32 -36.85 44.61 13.49
CA ALA A 32 -37.43 45.81 12.90
C ALA A 32 -38.18 45.55 11.58
N ILE A 33 -37.70 44.62 10.76
CA ILE A 33 -38.36 44.24 9.49
C ILE A 33 -39.68 43.50 9.75
N THR A 34 -39.74 42.68 10.79
CA THR A 34 -40.95 41.91 11.15
C THR A 34 -42.03 42.77 11.81
N LEU A 35 -41.65 43.88 12.48
CA LEU A 35 -42.59 44.84 13.07
C LEU A 35 -43.23 45.80 12.05
N ALA A 36 -42.63 45.97 10.86
CA ALA A 36 -43.09 46.93 9.86
C ALA A 36 -44.13 46.37 8.87
N ASP A 37 -44.20 45.04 8.66
CA ASP A 37 -45.19 44.43 7.76
C ASP A 37 -45.59 43.00 8.21
N PRO A 38 -46.75 42.83 8.89
CA PRO A 38 -47.19 41.53 9.40
C PRO A 38 -47.77 40.59 8.32
N SER A 39 -47.75 40.96 7.04
CA SER A 39 -48.25 40.10 5.94
C SER A 39 -47.21 39.08 5.42
N PHE A 40 -45.98 39.06 5.93
CA PHE A 40 -44.92 38.13 5.48
C PHE A 40 -45.05 36.70 6.07
N GLY A 41 -46.13 36.42 6.80
CA GLY A 41 -46.31 35.23 7.63
C GLY A 41 -47.49 34.32 7.27
N ALA A 42 -47.93 34.26 6.01
CA ALA A 42 -49.01 33.36 5.61
C ALA A 42 -48.63 32.51 4.39
N GLY A 43 -48.21 31.26 4.66
CA GLY A 43 -48.33 30.16 3.70
C GLY A 43 -47.12 29.93 2.78
N VAL A 44 -46.03 29.41 3.34
CA VAL A 44 -45.08 28.57 2.59
C VAL A 44 -44.80 27.33 3.45
N PRO A 45 -45.03 26.11 2.95
CA PRO A 45 -44.69 24.90 3.69
C PRO A 45 -43.19 24.86 3.94
N SER A 46 -42.78 24.47 5.15
CA SER A 46 -41.37 24.30 5.52
C SER A 46 -40.63 23.52 4.45
N VAL A 47 -39.54 24.12 3.95
CA VAL A 47 -38.57 23.48 3.04
C VAL A 47 -37.76 22.34 3.68
N GLU A 48 -38.12 21.89 4.89
CA GLU A 48 -37.44 20.81 5.61
C GLU A 48 -37.89 19.40 5.22
N GLU A 49 -38.97 19.20 4.45
CA GLU A 49 -39.47 17.85 4.12
C GLU A 49 -39.31 17.42 2.65
N THR A 50 -38.73 18.24 1.77
CA THR A 50 -38.53 17.87 0.34
C THR A 50 -37.05 17.85 -0.09
N MET A 51 -36.11 17.98 0.84
CA MET A 51 -34.69 17.72 0.60
C MET A 51 -34.24 16.39 1.20
N ALA A 52 -34.90 15.29 0.80
CA ALA A 52 -34.17 14.04 0.58
C ALA A 52 -33.30 14.21 -0.70
N HIS A 53 -32.47 15.25 -0.70
CA HIS A 53 -31.51 15.54 -1.73
C HIS A 53 -30.32 14.65 -1.41
N THR A 54 -30.22 13.59 -2.21
CA THR A 54 -29.06 12.74 -2.43
C THR A 54 -27.80 13.42 -1.94
N GLN A 55 -27.36 13.08 -0.74
CA GLN A 55 -26.05 13.42 -0.25
C GLN A 55 -25.09 12.97 -1.35
N PRO A 56 -24.32 13.85 -2.01
CA PRO A 56 -23.35 13.40 -2.98
C PRO A 56 -22.41 12.49 -2.21
N GLN A 57 -22.54 11.18 -2.45
CA GLN A 57 -21.61 10.17 -1.97
C GLN A 57 -20.23 10.76 -2.25
N PRO A 58 -19.34 10.89 -1.24
CA PRO A 58 -18.02 11.43 -1.49
C PRO A 58 -17.45 10.66 -2.66
N LEU A 59 -17.08 11.37 -3.74
CA LEU A 59 -16.51 10.77 -4.94
C LEU A 59 -15.30 9.96 -4.47
N GLN A 60 -15.50 8.65 -4.28
CA GLN A 60 -14.48 7.78 -3.73
C GLN A 60 -13.32 7.83 -4.72
N MET A 61 -12.16 8.32 -4.25
CA MET A 61 -10.98 8.31 -5.10
C MET A 61 -10.68 6.86 -5.48
N PRO A 62 -10.36 6.59 -6.76
CA PRO A 62 -10.07 5.25 -7.16
C PRO A 62 -8.86 4.70 -6.42
N TYR A 63 -8.92 3.41 -6.13
CA TYR A 63 -7.92 2.72 -5.36
C TYR A 63 -7.73 1.30 -5.88
N VAL A 64 -6.65 0.67 -5.42
CA VAL A 64 -6.26 -0.69 -5.82
C VAL A 64 -6.44 -1.61 -4.63
N VAL A 65 -6.92 -2.82 -4.87
CA VAL A 65 -7.00 -3.88 -3.87
C VAL A 65 -6.36 -5.14 -4.43
N VAL A 66 -5.57 -5.84 -3.62
CA VAL A 66 -5.09 -7.18 -3.97
C VAL A 66 -6.22 -8.17 -3.68
N VAL A 67 -6.86 -8.70 -4.71
CA VAL A 67 -7.97 -9.66 -4.57
C VAL A 67 -7.50 -11.10 -4.51
N GLN A 68 -6.32 -11.38 -5.09
CA GLN A 68 -5.65 -12.66 -4.95
C GLN A 68 -4.19 -12.40 -4.55
N GLN A 69 -3.85 -12.73 -3.31
CA GLN A 69 -2.47 -12.64 -2.81
C GLN A 69 -1.58 -13.71 -3.48
N PRO A 70 -0.26 -13.50 -3.60
CA PRO A 70 0.67 -14.54 -4.00
C PRO A 70 0.82 -15.59 -2.89
N ALA A 71 1.05 -16.85 -3.27
CA ALA A 71 1.37 -17.89 -2.30
C ALA A 71 2.75 -17.63 -1.69
N SER A 72 2.84 -17.73 -0.37
CA SER A 72 4.03 -17.28 0.38
C SER A 72 5.27 -18.16 0.20
N LYS A 73 5.13 -19.48 0.05
CA LYS A 73 6.28 -20.43 -0.01
C LYS A 73 6.23 -21.40 -1.19
N ALA A 74 5.44 -21.08 -2.21
CA ALA A 74 5.24 -21.99 -3.34
C ALA A 74 6.30 -21.85 -4.44
N LEU A 75 7.01 -20.71 -4.52
CA LEU A 75 7.92 -20.39 -5.61
C LEU A 75 9.38 -20.46 -5.17
N ARG A 76 10.23 -21.12 -5.97
CA ARG A 76 11.68 -21.02 -5.87
C ARG A 76 12.18 -19.85 -6.72
N PHE A 77 13.01 -18.99 -6.15
CA PHE A 77 13.68 -17.94 -6.92
C PHE A 77 14.82 -18.54 -7.74
N ARG A 78 15.00 -18.03 -8.96
CA ARG A 78 15.93 -18.61 -9.94
C ARG A 78 17.04 -17.64 -10.30
N TYR A 79 18.27 -18.13 -10.40
CA TYR A 79 19.34 -17.31 -10.97
C TYR A 79 19.21 -17.25 -12.49
N GLU A 80 19.66 -16.14 -13.07
CA GLU A 80 19.73 -15.96 -14.52
C GLU A 80 20.48 -17.09 -15.23
N CYS A 81 21.58 -17.54 -14.65
CA CYS A 81 22.41 -18.61 -15.21
C CYS A 81 21.77 -20.01 -15.18
N GLU A 82 20.59 -20.19 -14.57
CA GLU A 82 19.89 -21.50 -14.58
C GLU A 82 19.30 -21.84 -15.97
N GLY A 83 19.17 -20.85 -16.87
CA GLY A 83 18.76 -21.09 -18.28
C GLY A 83 17.34 -21.62 -18.46
N ARG A 84 16.49 -21.57 -17.41
CA ARG A 84 15.09 -21.99 -17.41
C ARG A 84 14.21 -20.80 -17.06
N SER A 85 12.92 -20.88 -17.39
CA SER A 85 11.96 -19.87 -16.91
C SER A 85 11.98 -19.82 -15.38
N ALA A 86 11.79 -18.62 -14.81
CA ALA A 86 11.78 -18.44 -13.35
C ALA A 86 10.53 -19.01 -12.65
N GLY A 87 9.76 -19.86 -13.33
CA GLY A 87 8.47 -20.35 -12.87
C GLY A 87 7.37 -19.30 -12.96
N SER A 88 6.26 -19.55 -12.28
CA SER A 88 5.15 -18.60 -12.14
C SER A 88 4.77 -18.51 -10.67
N ILE A 89 4.59 -17.29 -10.16
CA ILE A 89 4.08 -17.01 -8.82
C ILE A 89 2.62 -17.46 -8.79
N PRO A 90 2.26 -18.49 -8.03
CA PRO A 90 0.87 -18.90 -7.90
C PRO A 90 0.14 -17.99 -6.90
N GLY A 91 -1.18 -17.94 -7.01
CA GLY A 91 -2.04 -17.31 -6.00
C GLY A 91 -2.07 -18.13 -4.71
N ALA A 92 -2.32 -17.47 -3.58
CA ALA A 92 -2.45 -18.09 -2.26
C ALA A 92 -3.57 -19.15 -2.18
N SER A 93 -4.60 -19.02 -3.02
CA SER A 93 -5.71 -20.00 -3.13
C SER A 93 -5.46 -21.10 -4.17
N SER A 94 -4.29 -21.09 -4.82
CA SER A 94 -4.01 -22.00 -5.94
C SER A 94 -3.91 -23.44 -5.45
N THR A 95 -4.60 -24.35 -6.14
CA THR A 95 -4.50 -25.80 -5.94
C THR A 95 -3.87 -26.47 -7.16
N PRO A 96 -3.49 -27.76 -7.09
CA PRO A 96 -2.99 -28.50 -8.26
C PRO A 96 -4.00 -28.55 -9.42
N GLU A 97 -5.30 -28.64 -9.10
CA GLU A 97 -6.41 -28.74 -10.05
C GLU A 97 -6.84 -27.35 -10.56
N ASN A 98 -6.82 -26.35 -9.69
CA ASN A 98 -7.23 -24.98 -10.02
C ASN A 98 -6.10 -24.00 -9.75
N ARG A 99 -5.37 -23.65 -10.82
CA ARG A 99 -4.25 -22.72 -10.73
C ARG A 99 -4.75 -21.29 -10.73
N THR A 100 -4.54 -20.60 -9.61
CA THR A 100 -4.81 -19.16 -9.47
C THR A 100 -3.49 -18.38 -9.50
N PHE A 101 -3.57 -17.07 -9.74
CA PHE A 101 -2.41 -16.19 -9.87
C PHE A 101 -2.65 -14.90 -9.08
N PRO A 102 -1.60 -14.18 -8.65
CA PRO A 102 -1.76 -12.89 -8.02
C PRO A 102 -2.64 -11.98 -8.88
N ALA A 103 -3.54 -11.23 -8.25
CA ALA A 103 -4.48 -10.39 -8.96
C ALA A 103 -4.82 -9.13 -8.15
N ILE A 104 -4.97 -8.02 -8.86
CA ILE A 104 -5.45 -6.77 -8.29
C ILE A 104 -6.77 -6.37 -8.93
N LYS A 105 -7.57 -5.62 -8.17
CA LYS A 105 -8.79 -4.97 -8.65
C LYS A 105 -8.64 -3.46 -8.52
N ILE A 106 -9.03 -2.72 -9.56
CA ILE A 106 -9.04 -1.25 -9.58
C ILE A 106 -10.48 -0.80 -9.40
N ILE A 107 -10.76 -0.09 -8.30
CA ILE A 107 -12.11 0.29 -7.91
C ILE A 107 -12.30 1.79 -8.12
N GLY A 108 -13.46 2.21 -8.61
CA GLY A 108 -13.81 3.63 -8.79
C GLY A 108 -13.17 4.28 -10.03
N TYR A 109 -12.74 3.50 -11.02
CA TYR A 109 -12.18 4.01 -12.27
C TYR A 109 -12.53 3.11 -13.46
N THR A 110 -12.95 3.74 -14.55
CA THR A 110 -13.18 3.11 -15.86
C THR A 110 -12.39 3.87 -16.91
N GLY A 111 -11.66 3.13 -17.76
CA GLY A 111 -10.78 3.66 -18.79
C GLY A 111 -9.42 2.98 -18.81
N THR A 112 -8.52 3.47 -19.67
CA THR A 112 -7.18 2.90 -19.80
C THR A 112 -6.32 3.22 -18.57
N VAL A 113 -5.54 2.27 -18.08
CA VAL A 113 -4.54 2.45 -17.02
C VAL A 113 -3.19 1.89 -17.45
N SER A 114 -2.09 2.29 -16.79
CA SER A 114 -0.88 1.46 -16.76
C SER A 114 -0.63 0.92 -15.37
N ILE A 115 -0.32 -0.36 -15.32
CA ILE A 115 0.01 -1.09 -14.10
C ILE A 115 1.51 -1.38 -14.16
N VAL A 116 2.22 -1.00 -13.11
CA VAL A 116 3.65 -1.29 -12.92
C VAL A 116 3.78 -2.12 -11.65
N VAL A 117 4.51 -3.24 -11.74
CA VAL A 117 4.79 -4.11 -10.59
C VAL A 117 6.29 -4.29 -10.45
N SER A 118 6.79 -4.17 -9.22
CA SER A 118 8.20 -4.34 -8.88
C SER A 118 8.35 -5.07 -7.54
N CYS A 119 9.51 -5.69 -7.33
CA CYS A 119 9.83 -6.29 -6.04
C CYS A 119 10.29 -5.22 -5.04
N VAL A 120 9.79 -5.29 -3.81
CA VAL A 120 10.22 -4.47 -2.67
C VAL A 120 10.62 -5.34 -1.48
N THR A 121 11.36 -4.76 -0.53
CA THR A 121 11.76 -5.45 0.71
C THR A 121 10.55 -5.94 1.49
N LYS A 122 10.74 -7.02 2.25
CA LYS A 122 9.70 -7.62 3.10
C LYS A 122 9.13 -6.64 4.12
N ASP A 123 10.01 -5.87 4.77
CA ASP A 123 9.66 -5.01 5.90
C ASP A 123 9.61 -3.53 5.48
N GLU A 124 8.86 -2.75 6.24
CA GLU A 124 8.78 -1.30 6.08
C GLU A 124 10.16 -0.65 6.26
N PRO A 125 10.52 0.37 5.45
CA PRO A 125 9.65 1.18 4.59
C PRO A 125 9.42 0.64 3.15
N TYR A 126 9.58 -0.67 2.88
CA TYR A 126 9.36 -1.28 1.56
C TYR A 126 10.24 -0.66 0.47
N ARG A 127 11.56 -0.81 0.63
CA ARG A 127 12.55 -0.30 -0.31
C ARG A 127 12.59 -1.13 -1.60
N PRO A 128 12.97 -0.55 -2.76
CA PRO A 128 13.20 -1.32 -3.99
C PRO A 128 14.12 -2.52 -3.75
N HIS A 129 13.69 -3.70 -4.18
CA HIS A 129 14.43 -4.94 -4.00
C HIS A 129 15.30 -5.23 -5.25
N PRO A 130 16.52 -5.77 -5.07
CA PRO A 130 17.42 -6.03 -6.20
C PRO A 130 16.97 -7.18 -7.13
N HIS A 131 16.12 -8.11 -6.66
CA HIS A 131 15.59 -9.19 -7.51
C HIS A 131 14.71 -8.66 -8.65
N ASN A 132 14.74 -9.38 -9.77
CA ASN A 132 14.01 -9.07 -10.99
C ASN A 132 12.66 -9.80 -11.03
N LEU A 133 11.59 -9.08 -11.38
CA LEU A 133 10.42 -9.72 -11.98
C LEU A 133 10.71 -10.05 -13.43
N VAL A 134 10.48 -11.31 -13.79
CA VAL A 134 10.66 -11.82 -15.14
C VAL A 134 9.43 -12.60 -15.56
N GLY A 135 9.12 -12.60 -16.84
CA GLY A 135 7.96 -13.29 -17.37
C GLY A 135 8.05 -13.40 -18.88
N ARG A 136 7.07 -14.05 -19.50
CA ARG A 136 7.02 -14.17 -20.95
C ARG A 136 6.86 -12.81 -21.62
N ASP A 137 5.97 -11.99 -21.08
CA ASP A 137 5.55 -10.72 -21.64
C ASP A 137 5.58 -9.62 -20.57
N HIS A 138 5.65 -8.36 -21.01
CA HIS A 138 5.51 -7.16 -20.17
C HIS A 138 6.56 -6.96 -19.06
N CYS A 139 7.59 -7.81 -18.97
CA CYS A 139 8.70 -7.63 -18.04
C CYS A 139 9.89 -7.00 -18.76
N ASP A 140 10.33 -5.82 -18.33
CA ASP A 140 11.57 -5.18 -18.79
C ASP A 140 12.42 -4.80 -17.58
N ARG A 141 13.72 -5.11 -17.63
CA ARG A 141 14.73 -4.76 -16.61
C ARG A 141 14.28 -5.00 -15.16
N GLY A 142 13.56 -6.11 -14.94
CA GLY A 142 13.11 -6.56 -13.61
C GLY A 142 11.80 -5.95 -13.11
N VAL A 143 11.07 -5.23 -13.96
CA VAL A 143 9.80 -4.56 -13.65
C VAL A 143 8.75 -5.02 -14.66
N PHE A 144 7.56 -5.37 -14.16
CA PHE A 144 6.41 -5.66 -15.01
C PHE A 144 5.66 -4.37 -15.32
N SER A 145 5.32 -4.12 -16.58
CA SER A 145 4.58 -2.93 -17.03
C SER A 145 3.61 -3.27 -18.14
N VAL A 146 2.32 -3.00 -17.92
CA VAL A 146 1.26 -3.23 -18.91
C VAL A 146 0.33 -2.03 -19.00
N ARG A 147 -0.22 -1.78 -20.19
CA ARG A 147 -1.32 -0.85 -20.41
C ARG A 147 -2.57 -1.65 -20.73
N THR A 148 -3.65 -1.42 -19.99
CA THR A 148 -4.90 -2.18 -20.14
C THR A 148 -6.10 -1.27 -19.93
N GLU A 149 -7.25 -1.68 -20.43
CA GLU A 149 -8.51 -0.97 -20.25
C GLU A 149 -9.32 -1.62 -19.13
N ILE A 150 -9.74 -0.78 -18.19
CA ILE A 150 -10.53 -1.17 -17.03
C ILE A 150 -11.97 -0.76 -17.29
N THR A 151 -12.90 -1.69 -17.12
CA THR A 151 -14.35 -1.44 -17.18
C THR A 151 -15.00 -1.97 -15.91
N ASP A 152 -16.27 -1.67 -15.68
CA ASP A 152 -17.00 -2.19 -14.50
C ASP A 152 -17.08 -3.73 -14.48
N GLU A 153 -17.06 -4.36 -15.66
CA GLU A 153 -17.06 -5.81 -15.82
C GLU A 153 -15.65 -6.44 -15.78
N ASN A 154 -14.61 -5.68 -16.19
CA ASN A 154 -13.22 -6.15 -16.28
C ASN A 154 -12.28 -5.22 -15.50
N ASN A 155 -12.50 -5.14 -14.19
CA ASN A 155 -11.69 -4.35 -13.27
C ASN A 155 -10.65 -5.13 -12.49
N GLU A 156 -10.51 -6.44 -12.77
CA GLU A 156 -9.48 -7.30 -12.22
C GLU A 156 -8.38 -7.57 -13.24
N TYR A 157 -7.11 -7.46 -12.82
CA TYR A 157 -5.96 -7.85 -13.63
C TYR A 157 -5.19 -8.97 -12.94
N GLN A 158 -5.04 -10.11 -13.62
CA GLN A 158 -4.31 -11.29 -13.13
C GLN A 158 -2.91 -11.35 -13.70
N PHE A 159 -1.92 -11.49 -12.83
CA PHE A 159 -0.50 -11.51 -13.17
C PHE A 159 -0.02 -12.95 -13.43
N ARG A 160 -0.30 -13.45 -14.64
CA ARG A 160 0.12 -14.79 -15.07
C ARG A 160 1.57 -14.77 -15.55
N ASN A 161 2.22 -15.93 -15.49
CA ASN A 161 3.57 -16.13 -16.03
C ASN A 161 4.65 -15.20 -15.45
N LEU A 162 4.46 -14.66 -14.24
CA LEU A 162 5.48 -13.89 -13.53
C LEU A 162 6.31 -14.79 -12.63
N GLY A 163 7.63 -14.74 -12.76
CA GLY A 163 8.58 -15.38 -11.86
C GLY A 163 9.53 -14.36 -11.24
N ILE A 164 10.31 -14.82 -10.26
CA ILE A 164 11.32 -14.01 -9.57
C ILE A 164 12.70 -14.55 -9.91
N GLN A 165 13.48 -13.71 -10.58
CA GLN A 165 14.88 -13.98 -10.84
C GLN A 165 15.74 -13.32 -9.76
N CYS A 166 16.40 -14.15 -8.96
CA CYS A 166 17.23 -13.67 -7.87
C CYS A 166 18.62 -13.23 -8.36
N VAL A 167 19.09 -12.12 -7.81
CA VAL A 167 20.45 -11.62 -8.06
C VAL A 167 21.43 -12.15 -7.02
N LYS A 168 22.72 -12.18 -7.39
CA LYS A 168 23.79 -12.52 -6.44
C LYS A 168 24.12 -11.31 -5.59
N ARG A 169 24.65 -11.55 -4.39
CA ARG A 169 24.95 -10.49 -3.42
C ARG A 169 25.91 -9.42 -3.96
N ARG A 170 26.89 -9.82 -4.77
CA ARG A 170 27.83 -8.89 -5.45
C ARG A 170 27.16 -7.97 -6.48
N ASP A 171 26.03 -8.39 -7.04
CA ASP A 171 25.35 -7.70 -8.15
C ASP A 171 24.20 -6.81 -7.64
N ILE A 172 23.98 -6.74 -6.32
CA ILE A 172 22.92 -5.94 -5.68
C ILE A 172 23.04 -4.46 -6.05
N GLY A 173 24.26 -3.91 -6.02
CA GLY A 173 24.49 -2.49 -6.28
C GLY A 173 24.09 -2.09 -7.70
N GLU A 174 24.47 -2.90 -8.68
CA GLU A 174 24.12 -2.72 -10.08
C GLU A 174 22.61 -2.88 -10.31
N ALA A 175 22.01 -3.93 -9.73
CA ALA A 175 20.57 -4.17 -9.85
C ALA A 175 19.75 -2.99 -9.31
N LEU A 176 20.12 -2.43 -8.15
CA LEU A 176 19.44 -1.27 -7.57
C LEU A 176 19.69 0.01 -8.37
N ARG A 177 20.87 0.19 -8.98
CA ARG A 177 21.12 1.31 -9.90
C ARG A 177 20.19 1.26 -11.11
N ILE A 178 19.96 0.07 -11.69
CA ILE A 178 19.00 -0.09 -12.79
C ILE A 178 17.60 0.35 -12.36
N ARG A 179 17.17 0.08 -11.12
CA ARG A 179 15.85 0.55 -10.62
C ARG A 179 15.80 2.06 -10.44
N GLU A 180 16.90 2.65 -9.98
CA GLU A 180 17.03 4.10 -9.84
C GLU A 180 16.93 4.79 -11.21
N ASP A 181 17.62 4.28 -12.22
CA ASP A 181 17.59 4.80 -13.60
C ASP A 181 16.18 4.67 -14.21
N LEU A 182 15.46 3.59 -13.89
CA LEU A 182 14.05 3.40 -14.26
C LEU A 182 13.08 4.28 -13.46
N ARG A 183 13.54 4.94 -12.40
CA ARG A 183 12.73 5.71 -11.43
C ARG A 183 11.63 4.86 -10.79
N VAL A 184 11.92 3.59 -10.53
CA VAL A 184 10.98 2.67 -9.89
C VAL A 184 11.27 2.60 -8.40
N ASP A 185 10.55 3.43 -7.65
CA ASP A 185 10.54 3.48 -6.20
C ASP A 185 9.12 3.75 -5.71
N PRO A 186 8.29 2.69 -5.53
CA PRO A 186 6.88 2.83 -5.21
C PRO A 186 6.61 3.69 -3.97
N PHE A 187 7.46 3.55 -2.95
CA PHE A 187 7.29 4.21 -1.64
C PHE A 187 8.23 5.39 -1.43
N LYS A 188 8.96 5.84 -2.46
CA LYS A 188 9.86 7.00 -2.42
C LYS A 188 10.89 6.92 -1.28
N THR A 189 11.42 5.72 -1.05
CA THR A 189 12.39 5.42 0.01
C THR A 189 13.84 5.72 -0.36
N GLY A 190 14.12 5.94 -1.64
CA GLY A 190 15.46 6.10 -2.18
C GLY A 190 16.23 4.78 -2.34
N PHE A 191 17.51 4.91 -2.70
CA PHE A 191 18.40 3.79 -3.04
C PHE A 191 19.65 3.68 -2.16
N THR A 192 19.66 4.38 -1.01
CA THR A 192 20.82 4.42 -0.11
C THR A 192 21.19 3.06 0.50
N HIS A 193 20.22 2.13 0.60
CA HIS A 193 20.43 0.77 1.07
C HIS A 193 21.32 -0.07 0.14
N ARG A 194 21.56 0.37 -1.10
CA ARG A 194 22.54 -0.26 -2.00
C ARG A 194 23.94 -0.34 -1.42
N ASN A 195 24.29 0.60 -0.53
CA ASN A 195 25.60 0.66 0.14
C ASN A 195 25.71 -0.34 1.30
N HIS A 196 24.58 -0.92 1.73
CA HIS A 196 24.51 -1.89 2.83
C HIS A 196 23.86 -3.21 2.36
N PRO A 197 24.44 -3.90 1.36
CA PRO A 197 23.84 -5.09 0.75
C PRO A 197 23.64 -6.26 1.73
N GLN A 198 24.35 -6.27 2.87
CA GLN A 198 24.20 -7.31 3.89
C GLN A 198 22.87 -7.24 4.64
N GLY A 199 22.24 -6.06 4.70
CA GLY A 199 20.95 -5.85 5.38
C GLY A 199 19.73 -6.16 4.51
N ILE A 200 19.93 -6.59 3.25
CA ILE A 200 18.84 -6.93 2.34
C ILE A 200 18.58 -8.44 2.41
N ASP A 201 17.38 -8.83 2.82
CA ASP A 201 16.95 -10.22 2.80
C ASP A 201 16.67 -10.67 1.36
N LEU A 202 17.55 -11.52 0.81
CA LEU A 202 17.41 -12.05 -0.55
C LEU A 202 16.46 -13.25 -0.63
N ASN A 203 15.95 -13.74 0.50
CA ASN A 203 15.06 -14.90 0.56
C ASN A 203 13.59 -14.48 0.67
N ALA A 204 13.28 -13.19 0.74
CA ALA A 204 11.92 -12.68 0.89
C ALA A 204 11.71 -11.39 0.11
N VAL A 205 10.60 -11.30 -0.62
CA VAL A 205 10.17 -10.09 -1.32
C VAL A 205 8.69 -9.85 -1.13
N ARG A 206 8.23 -8.63 -1.38
CA ARG A 206 6.81 -8.33 -1.66
C ARG A 206 6.69 -7.77 -3.08
N LEU A 207 5.52 -7.94 -3.69
CA LEU A 207 5.18 -7.24 -4.94
C LEU A 207 4.57 -5.91 -4.58
N ALA A 208 5.05 -4.82 -5.16
CA ALA A 208 4.44 -3.50 -5.07
C ALA A 208 3.71 -3.20 -6.37
N PHE A 209 2.42 -2.91 -6.28
CA PHE A 209 1.54 -2.59 -7.40
C PHE A 209 1.34 -1.07 -7.47
N GLN A 210 1.76 -0.47 -8.58
CA GLN A 210 1.53 0.94 -8.89
C GLN A 210 0.59 1.05 -10.08
N VAL A 211 -0.43 1.89 -9.96
CA VAL A 211 -1.41 2.12 -11.04
C VAL A 211 -1.38 3.59 -11.42
N PHE A 212 -1.23 3.86 -12.71
CA PHE A 212 -1.13 5.18 -13.29
C PHE A 212 -2.30 5.43 -14.24
N LEU A 213 -3.16 6.35 -13.86
CA LEU A 213 -4.28 6.80 -14.69
C LEU A 213 -3.77 7.83 -15.71
N PRO A 214 -4.23 7.77 -16.97
CA PRO A 214 -4.05 8.84 -17.92
C PRO A 214 -4.75 10.09 -17.39
N HIS A 215 -4.19 11.24 -17.73
CA HIS A 215 -4.77 12.52 -17.35
C HIS A 215 -5.46 13.15 -18.56
N SER A 216 -6.55 13.86 -18.29
CA SER A 216 -7.41 14.48 -19.30
C SER A 216 -6.68 15.47 -20.21
N SER A 217 -5.56 16.07 -19.77
CA SER A 217 -4.76 17.01 -20.58
C SER A 217 -3.50 16.41 -21.22
N GLY A 218 -3.29 15.08 -21.12
CA GLY A 218 -2.17 14.38 -21.78
C GLY A 218 -0.77 14.59 -21.19
N LYS A 219 -0.57 15.51 -20.24
CA LYS A 219 0.78 15.91 -19.76
C LYS A 219 1.29 15.21 -18.49
N MET A 220 0.45 14.68 -17.59
CA MET A 220 0.93 14.13 -16.31
C MET A 220 0.03 13.02 -15.77
N ARG A 221 0.54 11.80 -15.54
CA ARG A 221 -0.27 10.66 -15.07
C ARG A 221 -0.64 10.79 -13.59
N ARG A 222 -1.92 10.64 -13.22
CA ARG A 222 -2.32 10.53 -11.81
C ARG A 222 -1.94 9.14 -11.29
N THR A 223 -1.18 9.05 -10.21
CA THR A 223 -0.82 7.77 -9.59
C THR A 223 -1.77 7.46 -8.44
N LEU A 224 -2.24 6.22 -8.37
CA LEU A 224 -2.97 5.71 -7.20
C LEU A 224 -1.97 5.38 -6.08
N ALA A 225 -2.46 5.32 -4.84
CA ALA A 225 -1.65 4.86 -3.72
C ALA A 225 -1.10 3.44 -4.03
N PRO A 226 0.23 3.23 -3.96
CA PRO A 226 0.81 1.92 -4.17
C PRO A 226 0.34 0.92 -3.11
N VAL A 227 0.12 -0.32 -3.52
CA VAL A 227 -0.28 -1.41 -2.61
C VAL A 227 0.78 -2.50 -2.64
N VAL A 228 1.09 -3.11 -1.49
CA VAL A 228 1.99 -4.27 -1.41
C VAL A 228 1.22 -5.57 -1.26
N SER A 229 1.75 -6.64 -1.84
CA SER A 229 1.29 -8.01 -1.58
C SER A 229 1.77 -8.53 -0.23
N ASP A 230 1.26 -9.70 0.15
CA ASP A 230 1.90 -10.56 1.14
C ASP A 230 3.32 -10.98 0.72
N VAL A 231 4.10 -11.40 1.71
CA VAL A 231 5.50 -11.79 1.53
C VAL A 231 5.60 -13.09 0.73
N ILE A 232 6.47 -13.08 -0.28
CA ILE A 232 6.89 -14.26 -1.03
C ILE A 232 8.29 -14.64 -0.56
N TYR A 233 8.42 -15.84 -0.02
CA TYR A 233 9.68 -16.44 0.39
C TYR A 233 10.23 -17.36 -0.70
N ASP A 234 11.54 -17.38 -0.87
CA ASP A 234 12.21 -18.36 -1.73
C ASP A 234 12.03 -19.76 -1.12
N LYS A 235 11.24 -20.61 -1.78
CA LYS A 235 11.02 -22.00 -1.38
C LYS A 235 12.33 -22.78 -1.20
N LYS A 236 13.40 -22.42 -1.93
CA LYS A 236 14.72 -23.06 -1.77
C LYS A 236 15.36 -22.74 -0.41
N ALA A 237 15.11 -21.56 0.13
CA ALA A 237 15.65 -21.12 1.42
C ALA A 237 14.69 -21.38 2.58
N MET A 238 13.38 -21.30 2.33
CA MET A 238 12.29 -21.39 3.30
C MET A 238 11.23 -22.38 2.78
N SER A 239 11.54 -23.67 2.81
CA SER A 239 10.59 -24.72 2.47
C SER A 239 9.57 -24.94 3.57
N ASP A 240 8.40 -25.46 3.21
CA ASP A 240 7.44 -25.95 4.19
C ASP A 240 8.03 -27.14 4.95
N LEU A 241 7.76 -27.20 6.25
CA LEU A 241 8.22 -28.29 7.10
C LEU A 241 7.33 -29.51 6.87
N LEU A 242 7.88 -30.53 6.24
CA LEU A 242 7.17 -31.78 5.98
C LEU A 242 7.97 -32.95 6.57
N ILE A 243 7.32 -33.74 7.43
CA ILE A 243 7.84 -35.05 7.84
C ILE A 243 7.45 -36.03 6.74
N MET A 244 8.44 -36.55 6.03
CA MET A 244 8.24 -37.53 4.97
C MET A 244 8.08 -38.93 5.56
N ARG A 245 8.87 -39.25 6.59
CA ARG A 245 8.86 -40.57 7.23
C ARG A 245 9.34 -40.49 8.67
N ALA A 246 8.79 -41.36 9.52
CA ALA A 246 9.30 -41.64 10.85
C ALA A 246 9.70 -43.12 10.95
N SER A 247 10.75 -43.44 11.70
CA SER A 247 11.13 -44.85 11.95
C SER A 247 10.14 -45.55 12.88
N HIS A 248 9.52 -44.82 13.81
CA HIS A 248 8.52 -45.32 14.74
C HIS A 248 7.37 -44.31 14.83
N CYS A 249 6.14 -44.82 14.88
CA CYS A 249 4.92 -44.03 15.13
C CYS A 249 4.30 -44.31 16.51
N ALA A 250 4.92 -45.18 17.31
CA ALA A 250 4.51 -45.52 18.67
C ALA A 250 5.73 -45.83 19.55
N GLY A 251 5.58 -45.66 20.86
CA GLY A 251 6.60 -45.98 21.86
C GLY A 251 5.99 -46.16 23.26
N PRO A 252 6.73 -46.73 24.22
CA PRO A 252 6.24 -46.89 25.58
C PRO A 252 5.91 -45.55 26.23
N ALA A 253 4.88 -45.52 27.10
CA ALA A 253 4.49 -44.30 27.84
C ALA A 253 5.61 -43.73 28.73
N ARG A 254 6.60 -44.56 29.10
CA ARG A 254 7.79 -44.14 29.87
C ARG A 254 8.81 -43.35 29.04
N GLY A 255 8.64 -43.26 27.72
CA GLY A 255 9.59 -42.62 26.81
C GLY A 255 10.84 -43.46 26.54
N GLY A 256 11.88 -42.82 25.99
CA GLY A 256 13.17 -43.45 25.67
C GLY A 256 13.28 -44.04 24.25
N THR A 257 12.20 -44.04 23.47
CA THR A 257 12.23 -44.47 22.07
C THR A 257 13.01 -43.46 21.23
N GLN A 258 14.09 -43.92 20.58
CA GLN A 258 14.81 -43.14 19.60
C GLN A 258 14.08 -43.19 18.25
N VAL A 259 13.69 -42.02 17.75
CA VAL A 259 12.97 -41.89 16.48
C VAL A 259 13.85 -41.17 15.47
N ILE A 260 13.94 -41.73 14.27
CA ILE A 260 14.60 -41.10 13.13
C ILE A 260 13.49 -40.50 12.26
N LEU A 261 13.55 -39.18 12.06
CA LEU A 261 12.62 -38.46 11.18
C LEU A 261 13.34 -38.07 9.89
N LEU A 262 12.77 -38.48 8.76
CA LEU A 262 13.15 -37.98 7.46
C LEU A 262 12.20 -36.83 7.11
N CYS A 263 12.73 -35.64 6.92
CA CYS A 263 11.96 -34.42 6.67
C CYS A 263 12.62 -33.53 5.63
N GLU A 264 11.85 -32.57 5.11
CA GLU A 264 12.38 -31.46 4.32
C GLU A 264 13.44 -30.68 5.09
N LYS A 265 14.34 -29.99 4.37
CA LYS A 265 15.48 -29.31 4.97
C LYS A 265 15.03 -28.32 6.05
N VAL A 266 15.47 -28.52 7.29
CA VAL A 266 15.21 -27.63 8.42
C VAL A 266 16.42 -26.70 8.63
N SER A 267 16.18 -25.42 8.87
CA SER A 267 17.21 -24.47 9.32
C SER A 267 17.49 -24.70 10.81
N THR A 268 18.71 -25.10 11.14
CA THR A 268 19.13 -25.32 12.54
C THR A 268 19.55 -23.99 13.16
N SER A 269 18.59 -23.15 13.55
CA SER A 269 18.89 -22.01 14.41
C SER A 269 18.56 -22.36 15.86
N VAL A 270 19.62 -22.64 16.62
CA VAL A 270 19.72 -22.58 18.08
C VAL A 270 18.92 -23.65 18.87
N HIS A 271 19.70 -24.46 19.59
CA HIS A 271 19.36 -25.54 20.53
C HIS A 271 19.06 -26.92 19.92
N HIS A 272 19.80 -27.91 20.43
CA HIS A 272 19.38 -29.31 20.43
C HIS A 272 18.05 -29.42 21.19
N THR A 273 16.95 -29.05 20.54
CA THR A 273 15.62 -29.29 21.08
C THR A 273 15.23 -30.69 20.63
N THR A 274 15.43 -31.65 21.52
CA THR A 274 14.73 -32.93 21.49
C THR A 274 13.23 -32.60 21.66
N THR A 275 12.53 -32.41 20.54
CA THR A 275 11.08 -32.23 20.55
C THR A 275 10.44 -33.56 20.91
N TYR A 276 9.95 -33.69 22.15
CA TYR A 276 9.06 -34.77 22.55
C TYR A 276 7.71 -34.56 21.86
N LEU A 277 7.45 -35.29 20.77
CA LEU A 277 6.12 -35.37 20.19
C LEU A 277 5.32 -36.40 20.99
N GLN A 278 4.59 -35.93 22.02
CA GLN A 278 3.67 -36.77 22.78
C GLN A 278 2.38 -36.92 21.97
N LEU A 279 2.30 -37.99 21.17
CA LEU A 279 1.07 -38.37 20.50
C LEU A 279 0.09 -38.92 21.56
N TYR A 280 -0.91 -38.12 21.91
CA TYR A 280 -2.05 -38.57 22.70
C TYR A 280 -2.93 -39.46 21.82
N TYR A 281 -3.04 -40.74 22.18
CA TYR A 281 -4.09 -41.61 21.66
C TYR A 281 -5.34 -41.44 22.53
N PRO A 282 -6.48 -40.94 21.99
CA PRO A 282 -7.77 -41.14 22.65
C PRO A 282 -8.12 -42.63 22.52
N GLY A 283 -8.13 -43.33 23.65
CA GLY A 283 -8.49 -44.74 23.70
C GLY A 283 -9.96 -44.96 23.40
N ASN A 284 -10.23 -46.03 22.65
CA ASN A 284 -11.27 -47.00 22.94
C ASN A 284 -10.78 -48.38 22.49
#